data_AF-A0A2V9AQP1-F1
#
_entry.id   AF-A0A2V9AQP1-F1
#
_cell.length_a   1.000
_cell.length_b   1.000
_cell.length_c   1.000
_cell.angle_alpha   90.00
_cell.angle_beta   90.00
_cell.angle_gamma   90.00
#
_symmetry.space_group_name_H-M   'P 1'
#
loop_
_entity.id
_entity.type
_entity.pdbx_description
1 polymer ?
#
loop_
_entity_poly.entity_id
_entity_poly.type
_entity_poly.pdbx_seq_one_letter_code
_entity_poly.pdbx_strand_id
1 'polypeptide(L)'
;MDETKHKSSAYSSNLSGTAVAERQAEAKEIAESLAGNTHAEPAKASRYAPVTVSQQSADSSPIQDFLGFVKQTRRIWLMVAGGIFGLFVLVMGVSRLSEWVTKSRERRQEKAVATVSPERLLARCGQPLEDTTKDMYPILMRTMTYQVSRTETYIFDFSRTAEENSDWVFLSMKDANGKSYETPEEKVGAMSCIDSRK
;
A
#
# COMPACT_ATOMS: atom_id res chain seq x y z
N MET A 1 1.82 21.53 45.40
CA MET A 1 1.65 22.80 44.68
C MET A 1 1.63 22.46 43.19
N ASP A 2 0.61 21.73 42.72
CA ASP A 2 -0.78 22.19 42.47
C ASP A 2 -0.80 23.15 41.28
N GLU A 3 -1.59 23.01 40.22
CA GLU A 3 -2.83 22.26 40.02
C GLU A 3 -3.11 22.04 38.52
N THR A 4 -3.97 21.07 38.26
CA THR A 4 -4.61 20.61 37.02
C THR A 4 -5.56 21.65 36.39
N LYS A 5 -5.86 21.53 35.07
CA LYS A 5 -7.26 21.52 34.61
C LYS A 5 -7.50 20.96 33.20
N HIS A 6 -8.31 19.91 33.16
CA HIS A 6 -9.03 19.35 32.02
C HIS A 6 -10.00 20.34 31.37
N LYS A 7 -10.23 20.18 30.06
CA LYS A 7 -11.56 20.38 29.47
C LYS A 7 -11.88 19.30 28.43
N SER A 8 -12.84 18.46 28.79
CA SER A 8 -13.56 17.53 27.94
C SER A 8 -14.74 18.24 27.24
N SER A 9 -15.07 17.81 26.03
CA SER A 9 -16.42 17.90 25.44
C SER A 9 -16.53 16.80 24.36
N ALA A 10 -17.23 15.71 24.66
CA ALA A 10 -18.60 15.43 24.19
C ALA A 10 -18.63 15.03 22.70
N TYR A 11 -18.54 13.74 22.38
CA TYR A 11 -19.68 12.81 22.17
C TYR A 11 -20.64 13.30 21.06
N SER A 12 -20.42 12.82 19.83
CA SER A 12 -21.41 12.86 18.75
C SER A 12 -21.48 11.47 18.12
N SER A 13 -22.26 10.61 18.76
CA SER A 13 -22.65 9.28 18.29
C SER A 13 -24.12 9.34 17.89
N ASN A 14 -24.42 9.85 16.70
CA ASN A 14 -25.80 9.96 16.22
C ASN A 14 -25.93 9.65 14.72
N LEU A 15 -25.35 8.54 14.26
CA LEU A 15 -25.54 8.06 12.88
C LEU A 15 -25.73 6.54 12.75
N SER A 16 -26.02 5.83 13.85
CA SER A 16 -26.17 4.36 13.85
C SER A 16 -27.57 3.86 14.25
N GLY A 17 -28.57 4.75 14.35
CA GLY A 17 -29.93 4.38 14.76
C GLY A 17 -30.79 3.80 13.63
N THR A 18 -30.66 4.32 12.41
CA THR A 18 -31.50 3.91 11.27
C THR A 18 -31.07 2.59 10.64
N ALA A 19 -29.77 2.30 10.60
CA ALA A 19 -29.24 1.05 10.03
C ALA A 19 -29.49 -0.20 10.90
N VAL A 20 -29.77 -0.03 12.20
CA VAL A 20 -30.08 -1.14 13.11
C VAL A 20 -31.56 -1.51 13.04
N ALA A 21 -32.45 -0.54 12.81
CA ALA A 21 -33.88 -0.77 12.66
C ALA A 21 -34.20 -1.58 11.38
N GLU A 22 -33.48 -1.34 10.28
CA GLU A 22 -33.65 -2.08 9.03
C GLU A 22 -33.21 -3.55 9.16
N ARG A 23 -32.11 -3.82 9.87
CA ARG A 23 -31.62 -5.19 10.10
C ARG A 23 -32.44 -6.01 11.11
N GLN A 24 -33.25 -5.38 11.95
CA GLN A 24 -34.13 -6.10 12.88
C GLN A 24 -35.50 -6.43 12.30
N ALA A 25 -35.91 -5.78 11.19
CA ALA A 25 -37.14 -6.13 10.48
C ALA A 25 -36.98 -7.44 9.69
N GLU A 26 -35.85 -7.65 9.02
CA GLU A 26 -35.58 -8.86 8.24
C GLU A 26 -35.45 -10.12 9.13
N ALA A 27 -34.93 -9.98 10.36
CA ALA A 27 -34.78 -11.10 11.29
C ALA A 27 -36.12 -11.60 11.87
N LYS A 28 -37.18 -10.76 11.85
CA LYS A 28 -38.52 -11.16 12.32
C LYS A 28 -39.29 -11.95 11.27
N GLU A 29 -39.13 -11.64 9.99
CA GLU A 29 -39.79 -12.36 8.89
C GLU A 29 -39.30 -13.82 8.78
N ILE A 30 -38.02 -14.06 9.05
CA ILE A 30 -37.43 -15.42 9.03
C ILE A 30 -37.94 -16.26 10.21
N ALA A 31 -38.15 -15.65 11.38
CA ALA A 31 -38.65 -16.36 12.56
C ALA A 31 -40.14 -16.76 12.46
N GLU A 32 -40.94 -15.96 11.74
CA GLU A 32 -42.36 -16.26 11.52
C GLU A 32 -42.59 -17.37 10.47
N SER A 33 -41.66 -17.52 9.51
CA SER A 33 -41.72 -18.60 8.50
C SER A 33 -41.42 -20.01 9.04
N LEU A 34 -40.79 -20.12 10.21
CA LEU A 34 -40.40 -21.41 10.82
C LEU A 34 -41.38 -21.91 11.89
N ALA A 35 -42.31 -21.07 12.35
CA ALA A 35 -43.30 -21.45 13.36
C ALA A 35 -44.62 -22.00 12.78
N GLY A 36 -44.80 -21.93 11.47
CA GLY A 36 -46.08 -22.20 10.79
C GLY A 36 -46.19 -23.54 10.08
N ASN A 37 -45.78 -24.66 10.68
CA ASN A 37 -46.13 -25.98 10.14
C ASN A 37 -46.16 -27.09 11.20
N THR A 38 -47.16 -27.03 12.08
CA THR A 38 -47.59 -28.21 12.85
C THR A 38 -49.10 -28.18 12.99
N HIS A 39 -49.81 -28.64 11.96
CA HIS A 39 -51.21 -29.02 12.06
C HIS A 39 -51.35 -30.55 12.15
N ALA A 40 -52.26 -30.94 13.04
CA ALA A 40 -52.49 -32.26 13.62
C ALA A 40 -53.15 -33.29 12.67
N GLU A 41 -53.10 -34.58 13.03
CA GLU A 41 -54.30 -35.36 13.43
C GLU A 41 -53.93 -36.72 14.08
N PRO A 42 -54.67 -37.22 15.10
CA PRO A 42 -54.38 -38.45 15.84
C PRO A 42 -55.34 -39.60 15.51
N ALA A 43 -54.91 -40.87 15.60
CA ALA A 43 -55.82 -41.98 15.90
C ALA A 43 -55.14 -43.31 16.28
N LYS A 44 -55.53 -43.78 17.48
CA LYS A 44 -55.91 -45.14 17.86
C LYS A 44 -54.85 -46.20 18.20
N ALA A 45 -55.05 -46.72 19.41
CA ALA A 45 -54.41 -47.85 20.05
C ALA A 45 -54.61 -49.20 19.32
N SER A 46 -53.60 -50.09 19.42
CA SER A 46 -53.81 -51.55 19.41
C SER A 46 -52.53 -52.32 19.80
N ARG A 47 -52.59 -52.97 20.97
CA ARG A 47 -52.19 -54.35 21.32
C ARG A 47 -50.86 -54.95 20.78
N TYR A 48 -50.00 -55.31 21.73
CA TYR A 48 -49.05 -56.45 21.80
C TYR A 48 -48.76 -57.29 20.54
N ALA A 49 -47.47 -57.37 20.19
CA ALA A 49 -46.77 -58.62 19.84
C ALA A 49 -45.25 -58.44 20.11
N PRO A 50 -44.57 -59.37 20.81
CA PRO A 50 -43.12 -59.32 20.95
C PRO A 50 -42.50 -59.89 19.67
N VAL A 51 -41.89 -59.04 18.84
CA VAL A 51 -41.11 -59.50 17.70
C VAL A 51 -39.64 -59.46 18.08
N THR A 52 -39.15 -60.66 18.32
CA THR A 52 -37.81 -61.19 18.07
C THR A 52 -36.70 -60.18 17.82
N VAL A 53 -35.75 -60.14 18.76
CA VAL A 53 -34.42 -59.56 18.58
C VAL A 53 -33.78 -60.19 17.34
N SER A 54 -33.62 -59.40 16.28
CA SER A 54 -32.56 -59.61 15.31
C SER A 54 -31.53 -58.52 15.58
N GLN A 55 -30.58 -58.87 16.45
CA GLN A 55 -29.40 -58.06 16.75
C GLN A 55 -28.51 -58.12 15.50
N GLN A 56 -28.84 -57.29 14.52
CA GLN A 56 -28.03 -57.09 13.34
C GLN A 56 -26.80 -56.30 13.78
N SER A 57 -25.77 -57.07 14.15
CA SER A 57 -24.35 -56.72 14.17
C SER A 57 -24.05 -55.29 13.71
N ALA A 58 -24.06 -54.37 14.68
CA ALA A 58 -23.48 -53.06 14.55
C ALA A 58 -21.96 -53.17 14.67
N ASP A 59 -21.32 -53.68 13.63
CA ASP A 59 -19.87 -53.48 13.42
C ASP A 59 -19.67 -52.12 12.73
N SER A 60 -19.94 -51.05 13.47
CA SER A 60 -19.49 -49.70 13.10
C SER A 60 -19.06 -49.00 14.38
N SER A 61 -17.77 -49.16 14.70
CA SER A 61 -17.18 -48.62 15.92
C SER A 61 -17.27 -47.07 15.94
N PRO A 62 -17.88 -46.44 16.96
CA PRO A 62 -18.02 -44.98 17.09
C PRO A 62 -16.69 -44.22 17.16
N ILE A 63 -15.61 -44.96 17.41
CA ILE A 63 -14.23 -44.47 17.41
C ILE A 63 -13.79 -44.06 16.00
N GLN A 64 -14.25 -44.75 14.95
CA GLN A 64 -13.92 -44.40 13.57
C GLN A 64 -14.61 -43.12 13.11
N ASP A 65 -15.85 -42.87 13.54
CA ASP A 65 -16.57 -41.63 13.25
C ASP A 65 -15.94 -40.43 13.99
N PHE A 66 -15.49 -40.61 15.23
CA PHE A 66 -14.77 -39.57 15.99
C PHE A 66 -13.41 -39.22 15.37
N LEU A 67 -12.65 -40.23 14.91
CA LEU A 67 -11.38 -40.01 14.20
C LEU A 67 -11.61 -39.30 12.86
N GLY A 68 -12.69 -39.62 12.16
CA GLY A 68 -13.12 -38.93 10.94
C GLY A 68 -13.41 -37.45 11.21
N PHE A 69 -14.21 -37.15 12.24
CA PHE A 69 -14.51 -35.78 12.67
C PHE A 69 -13.26 -35.00 13.07
N VAL A 70 -12.39 -35.57 13.90
CA VAL A 70 -11.15 -34.89 14.35
C VAL A 70 -10.24 -34.59 13.15
N LYS A 71 -10.14 -35.49 12.19
CA LYS A 71 -9.33 -35.31 10.98
C LYS A 71 -9.91 -34.24 10.05
N GLN A 72 -11.25 -34.16 9.98
CA GLN A 72 -11.96 -33.18 9.18
C GLN A 72 -11.90 -31.77 9.81
N THR A 73 -12.11 -31.66 11.12
CA THR A 73 -11.95 -30.41 11.87
C THR A 73 -10.52 -29.89 11.81
N ARG A 74 -9.52 -30.77 11.87
CA ARG A 74 -8.10 -30.40 11.71
C ARG A 74 -7.81 -29.85 10.31
N ARG A 75 -8.36 -30.43 9.25
CA ARG A 75 -8.18 -29.91 7.88
C ARG A 75 -8.81 -28.54 7.69
N ILE A 76 -10.02 -28.34 8.21
CA ILE A 76 -10.70 -27.05 8.14
C ILE A 76 -9.90 -25.99 8.91
N TRP A 77 -9.43 -26.32 10.12
CA TRP A 77 -8.57 -25.42 10.89
C TRP A 77 -7.26 -25.07 10.19
N LEU A 78 -6.61 -26.03 9.53
CA LEU A 78 -5.40 -25.76 8.75
C LEU A 78 -5.67 -24.88 7.52
N MET A 79 -6.80 -25.06 6.83
CA MET A 79 -7.22 -24.18 5.73
C MET A 79 -7.47 -22.76 6.22
N VAL A 80 -8.17 -22.61 7.35
CA VAL A 80 -8.45 -21.29 7.95
C VAL A 80 -7.17 -20.61 8.42
N ALA A 81 -6.33 -21.33 9.18
CA ALA A 81 -5.05 -20.82 9.64
C ALA A 81 -4.11 -20.47 8.47
N GLY A 82 -4.07 -21.32 7.43
CA GLY A 82 -3.31 -21.07 6.21
C GLY A 82 -3.82 -19.86 5.43
N GLY A 83 -5.14 -19.69 5.33
CA GLY A 83 -5.75 -18.52 4.69
C GLY A 83 -5.42 -17.22 5.43
N ILE A 84 -5.53 -17.23 6.76
CA ILE A 84 -5.16 -16.09 7.61
C ILE A 84 -3.66 -15.78 7.44
N PHE A 85 -2.80 -16.79 7.56
CA PHE A 85 -1.36 -16.60 7.43
C PHE A 85 -0.98 -16.09 6.03
N GLY A 86 -1.58 -16.65 4.97
CA GLY A 86 -1.38 -16.20 3.60
C GLY A 86 -1.79 -14.74 3.40
N LEU A 87 -2.93 -14.32 3.98
CA LEU A 87 -3.36 -12.93 3.96
C LEU A 87 -2.36 -12.01 4.68
N PHE A 88 -1.88 -12.40 5.85
CA PHE A 88 -0.89 -11.62 6.60
C PHE A 88 0.42 -11.45 5.83
N VAL A 89 0.94 -12.53 5.23
CA VAL A 89 2.15 -12.48 4.41
C VAL A 89 1.94 -11.60 3.18
N LEU A 90 0.77 -11.66 2.53
CA LEU A 90 0.44 -10.82 1.39
C LEU A 90 0.41 -9.34 1.78
N VAL A 91 -0.31 -8.99 2.85
CA VAL A 91 -0.44 -7.61 3.33
C VAL A 91 0.90 -7.04 3.79
N MET A 92 1.69 -7.80 4.56
CA MET A 92 3.04 -7.37 4.96
C MET A 92 4.02 -7.30 3.79
N GLY A 93 3.91 -8.22 2.84
CA GLY A 93 4.76 -8.27 1.66
C GLY A 93 4.56 -7.02 0.81
N VAL A 94 3.31 -6.66 0.51
CA VAL A 94 2.97 -5.50 -0.31
C VAL A 94 3.46 -4.20 0.33
N SER A 95 3.24 -3.99 1.63
CA SER A 95 3.67 -2.76 2.32
C SER A 95 5.19 -2.60 2.39
N ARG A 96 5.90 -3.67 2.77
CA ARG A 96 7.38 -3.67 2.83
C ARG A 96 8.00 -3.47 1.44
N LEU A 97 7.42 -4.07 0.40
CA LEU A 97 7.90 -3.91 -0.97
C LEU A 97 7.67 -2.48 -1.46
N SER A 98 6.49 -1.90 -1.23
CA SER A 98 6.22 -0.52 -1.65
C SER A 98 7.16 0.48 -0.99
N GLU A 99 7.38 0.37 0.32
CA GLU A 99 8.30 1.25 1.06
C GLU A 99 9.74 1.09 0.60
N TRP A 100 10.17 -0.14 0.29
CA TRP A 100 11.51 -0.38 -0.22
C TRP A 100 11.70 0.19 -1.62
N VAL A 101 10.69 0.08 -2.49
CA VAL A 101 10.74 0.61 -3.86
C VAL A 101 10.78 2.14 -3.85
N THR A 102 9.94 2.81 -3.05
CA THR A 102 9.95 4.27 -2.95
C THR A 102 11.28 4.78 -2.42
N LYS A 103 11.75 4.22 -1.30
CA LYS A 103 13.04 4.59 -0.70
C LYS A 103 14.24 4.30 -1.60
N SER A 104 14.18 3.23 -2.39
CA SER A 104 15.20 2.90 -3.38
C SER A 104 15.21 3.90 -4.54
N ARG A 105 14.03 4.35 -4.99
CA ARG A 105 13.88 5.37 -6.02
C ARG A 105 14.38 6.73 -5.54
N GLU A 106 13.95 7.17 -4.36
CA GLU A 106 14.41 8.42 -3.72
C GLU A 106 15.93 8.48 -3.65
N ARG A 107 16.57 7.43 -3.11
CA ARG A 107 18.04 7.35 -3.03
C ARG A 107 18.73 7.37 -4.39
N ARG A 108 18.10 6.84 -5.44
CA ARG A 108 18.66 6.90 -6.80
C ARG A 108 18.58 8.31 -7.34
N GLN A 109 17.44 8.97 -7.19
CA GLN A 109 17.23 10.35 -7.64
C GLN A 109 18.14 11.32 -6.88
N GLU A 110 18.29 11.15 -5.56
CA GLU A 110 19.25 11.91 -4.75
C GLU A 110 20.68 11.76 -5.28
N LYS A 111 21.13 10.53 -5.56
CA LYS A 111 22.47 10.28 -6.11
C LYS A 111 22.63 10.81 -7.53
N ALA A 112 21.58 10.72 -8.35
CA ALA A 112 21.61 11.24 -9.71
C ALA A 112 21.82 12.75 -9.70
N VAL A 113 21.07 13.47 -8.84
CA VAL A 113 21.12 14.93 -8.70
C VAL A 113 22.37 15.42 -7.97
N ALA A 114 22.81 14.73 -6.91
CA ALA A 114 24.01 15.09 -6.15
C ALA A 114 25.29 14.97 -7.00
N THR A 115 25.23 14.19 -8.08
CA THR A 115 26.37 14.00 -8.97
C THR A 115 26.19 14.69 -10.32
N VAL A 116 25.32 15.69 -10.39
CA VAL A 116 25.16 16.52 -11.59
C VAL A 116 26.37 17.43 -11.71
N SER A 117 27.16 17.20 -12.75
CA SER A 117 28.20 18.12 -13.23
C SER A 117 27.89 18.51 -14.68
N PRO A 118 28.45 19.61 -15.19
CA PRO A 118 28.29 19.99 -16.60
C PRO A 118 28.64 18.86 -17.56
N GLU A 119 29.73 18.15 -17.31
CA GLU A 119 30.22 17.04 -18.13
C GLU A 119 29.27 15.84 -18.09
N ARG A 120 28.69 15.56 -16.92
CA ARG A 120 27.72 14.48 -16.77
C ARG A 120 26.38 14.82 -17.40
N LEU A 121 25.95 16.09 -17.36
CA LEU A 121 24.78 16.53 -18.12
C LEU A 121 25.01 16.39 -19.62
N LEU A 122 26.17 16.79 -20.12
CA LEU A 122 26.52 16.60 -21.53
C LEU A 122 26.47 15.11 -21.94
N ALA A 123 27.04 14.24 -21.12
CA ALA A 123 27.05 12.80 -21.38
C ALA A 123 25.64 12.17 -21.36
N ARG A 124 24.78 12.60 -20.42
CA ARG A 124 23.46 11.98 -20.22
C ARG A 124 22.35 12.59 -21.07
N CYS A 125 22.36 13.91 -21.21
CA CYS A 125 21.30 14.70 -21.83
C CYS A 125 21.69 15.24 -23.22
N GLY A 126 22.96 15.16 -23.61
CA GLY A 126 23.45 15.62 -24.90
C GLY A 126 23.89 17.09 -24.88
N GLN A 127 23.97 17.70 -26.06
CA GLN A 127 24.40 19.10 -26.18
C GLN A 127 23.29 20.06 -25.73
N PRO A 128 23.61 21.09 -24.93
CA PRO A 128 22.68 22.16 -24.58
C PRO A 128 22.40 23.06 -25.79
N LEU A 129 21.28 23.78 -25.73
CA LEU A 129 20.96 24.85 -26.67
C LEU A 129 21.93 26.03 -26.51
N GLU A 130 22.28 26.36 -25.28
CA GLU A 130 23.20 27.44 -24.94
C GLU A 130 24.10 27.01 -23.78
N ASP A 131 25.38 27.31 -23.88
CA ASP A 131 26.39 27.02 -22.85
C ASP A 131 27.28 28.24 -22.70
N THR A 132 27.12 28.96 -21.60
CA THR A 132 27.90 30.17 -21.32
C THR A 132 28.71 29.97 -20.06
N THR A 133 30.00 30.27 -20.15
CA THR A 133 30.89 30.30 -18.98
C THR A 133 31.31 31.75 -18.73
N LYS A 134 31.06 32.25 -17.53
CA LYS A 134 31.44 33.59 -17.07
C LYS A 134 32.55 33.45 -16.04
N ASP A 135 33.64 34.17 -16.27
CA ASP A 135 34.74 34.27 -15.32
C ASP A 135 34.47 35.41 -14.32
N MET A 136 34.30 35.06 -13.04
CA MET A 136 34.11 35.98 -11.93
C MET A 136 35.13 35.66 -10.84
N TYR A 137 36.42 35.84 -11.17
CA TYR A 137 37.56 35.50 -10.31
C TYR A 137 37.30 35.81 -8.82
N PRO A 138 37.47 34.83 -7.92
CA PRO A 138 38.08 33.52 -8.13
C PRO A 138 37.09 32.40 -8.50
N ILE A 139 35.85 32.71 -8.93
CA ILE A 139 34.81 31.73 -9.23
C ILE A 139 34.49 31.74 -10.73
N LEU A 140 34.45 30.57 -11.34
CA LEU A 140 33.94 30.36 -12.69
C LEU A 140 32.49 29.90 -12.60
N MET A 141 31.60 30.61 -13.28
CA MET A 141 30.19 30.26 -13.36
C MET A 141 29.88 29.71 -14.73
N ARG A 142 29.17 28.59 -14.81
CA ARG A 142 28.72 28.01 -16.08
C ARG A 142 27.21 27.84 -16.04
N THR A 143 26.55 28.42 -17.03
CA THR A 143 25.11 28.33 -17.20
C THR A 143 24.82 27.57 -18.48
N MET A 144 24.11 26.45 -18.34
CA MET A 144 23.73 25.57 -19.45
C MET A 144 22.22 25.56 -19.62
N THR A 145 21.74 25.77 -20.84
CA THR A 145 20.31 25.82 -21.17
C THR A 145 19.95 24.63 -22.04
N TYR A 146 19.00 23.82 -21.59
CA TYR A 146 18.49 22.68 -22.33
C TYR A 146 17.04 22.88 -22.72
N GLN A 147 16.71 22.55 -23.97
CA GLN A 147 15.33 22.50 -24.44
C GLN A 147 14.87 21.05 -24.47
N VAL A 148 13.90 20.71 -23.61
CA VAL A 148 13.32 19.36 -23.54
C VAL A 148 12.13 19.23 -24.48
N SER A 149 11.35 20.30 -24.62
CA SER A 149 10.19 20.39 -25.52
C SER A 149 10.11 21.79 -26.14
N ARG A 150 9.18 22.00 -27.07
CA ARG A 150 8.99 23.31 -27.73
C ARG A 150 8.70 24.44 -26.74
N THR A 151 8.16 24.12 -25.58
CA THR A 151 7.74 25.07 -24.53
C THR A 151 8.50 24.91 -23.22
N GLU A 152 9.33 23.88 -23.08
CA GLU A 152 10.01 23.55 -21.83
C GLU A 152 11.52 23.67 -22.01
N THR A 153 12.05 24.68 -21.34
CA THR A 153 13.48 25.00 -21.31
C THR A 153 13.93 25.04 -19.86
N TYR A 154 15.06 24.40 -19.58
CA TYR A 154 15.66 24.32 -18.26
C TYR A 154 17.06 24.93 -18.27
N ILE A 155 17.34 25.72 -17.25
CA ILE A 155 18.59 26.44 -17.04
C ILE A 155 19.28 25.82 -15.83
N PHE A 156 20.52 25.38 -16.03
CA PHE A 156 21.37 24.80 -15.00
C PHE A 156 22.52 25.75 -14.70
N ASP A 157 22.64 26.14 -13.45
CA ASP A 157 23.73 26.98 -12.97
C ASP A 157 24.75 26.14 -12.21
N PHE A 158 26.02 26.30 -12.56
CA PHE A 158 27.16 25.65 -11.94
C PHE A 158 28.20 26.69 -11.52
N SER A 159 28.90 26.41 -10.45
CA SER A 159 30.12 27.13 -10.06
C SER A 159 31.29 26.18 -9.92
N ARG A 160 32.49 26.67 -10.17
CA ARG A 160 33.74 26.05 -9.73
C ARG A 160 34.69 27.15 -9.30
N THR A 161 35.70 26.84 -8.50
CA THR A 161 36.77 27.83 -8.25
C THR A 161 37.71 27.87 -9.46
N ALA A 162 38.37 29.00 -9.68
CA ALA A 162 39.35 29.17 -10.76
C ALA A 162 40.66 28.38 -10.51
N GLU A 163 40.75 27.66 -9.40
CA GLU A 163 41.86 26.76 -9.10
C GLU A 163 41.87 25.55 -10.05
N GLU A 164 43.07 25.09 -10.41
CA GLU A 164 43.33 24.14 -11.50
C GLU A 164 42.70 22.75 -11.32
N ASN A 165 42.14 22.43 -10.14
CA ASN A 165 41.57 21.11 -9.83
C ASN A 165 40.25 21.15 -9.05
N SER A 166 39.47 22.22 -9.17
CA SER A 166 38.19 22.30 -8.47
C SER A 166 37.06 21.60 -9.22
N ASP A 167 36.25 20.86 -8.48
CA ASP A 167 35.06 20.22 -9.02
C ASP A 167 33.95 21.26 -9.28
N TRP A 168 33.15 21.03 -10.31
CA TRP A 168 31.93 21.80 -10.52
C TRP A 168 30.89 21.47 -9.46
N VAL A 169 30.34 22.51 -8.85
CA VAL A 169 29.24 22.47 -7.91
C VAL A 169 27.96 22.89 -8.61
N PHE A 170 26.96 22.03 -8.57
CA PHE A 170 25.61 22.35 -9.03
C PHE A 170 24.95 23.34 -8.06
N LEU A 171 24.52 24.49 -8.58
CA LEU A 171 23.88 25.54 -7.79
C LEU A 171 22.37 25.46 -7.85
N SER A 172 21.80 25.50 -9.05
CA SER A 172 20.35 25.49 -9.22
C SER A 172 19.91 25.00 -10.59
N MET A 173 18.68 24.51 -10.65
CA MET A 173 17.96 24.18 -11.88
C MET A 173 16.67 25.00 -11.88
N LYS A 174 16.44 25.76 -12.96
CA LYS A 174 15.27 26.62 -13.11
C LYS A 174 14.62 26.37 -14.46
N ASP A 175 13.32 26.63 -14.58
CA ASP A 175 12.68 26.72 -15.89
C ASP A 175 12.86 28.12 -16.51
N ALA A 176 12.40 28.28 -17.75
CA ALA A 176 12.38 29.59 -18.42
C ALA A 176 11.52 30.64 -17.71
N ASN A 177 10.59 30.24 -16.85
CA ASN A 177 9.73 31.13 -16.06
C ASN A 177 10.38 31.53 -14.73
N GLY A 178 11.57 31.02 -14.42
CA GLY A 178 12.28 31.28 -13.18
C GLY A 178 11.86 30.40 -11.99
N LYS A 179 11.00 29.40 -12.20
CA LYS A 179 10.67 28.40 -11.17
C LYS A 179 11.91 27.58 -10.86
N SER A 180 12.40 27.68 -9.62
CA SER A 180 13.49 26.85 -9.12
C SER A 180 12.99 25.48 -8.69
N TYR A 181 13.76 24.44 -9.03
CA TYR A 181 13.54 23.08 -8.58
C TYR A 181 14.54 22.77 -7.47
N GLU A 182 14.05 22.48 -6.26
CA GLU A 182 14.91 22.22 -5.11
C GLU A 182 15.07 20.72 -4.86
N THR A 183 13.96 19.97 -4.92
CA THR A 183 13.95 18.55 -4.61
C THR A 183 14.52 17.71 -5.76
N PRO A 184 15.16 16.57 -5.45
CA PRO A 184 15.71 15.70 -6.49
C PRO A 184 14.61 15.08 -7.36
N GLU A 185 13.44 14.80 -6.78
CA GLU A 185 12.31 14.22 -7.50
C GLU A 185 11.77 15.18 -8.55
N GLU A 186 11.65 16.47 -8.22
CA GLU A 186 11.19 17.48 -9.16
C GLU A 186 12.21 17.72 -10.28
N LYS A 187 13.51 17.74 -9.97
CA LYS A 187 14.57 17.89 -10.98
C LYS A 187 14.56 16.74 -11.98
N VAL A 188 14.49 15.50 -11.48
CA VAL A 188 14.42 14.29 -12.34
C VAL A 188 13.07 14.20 -13.06
N GLY A 189 11.98 14.64 -12.42
CA GLY A 189 10.66 14.70 -13.03
C GLY A 189 10.58 15.71 -14.17
N ALA A 190 11.21 16.87 -14.01
CA ALA A 190 11.33 17.90 -15.03
C ALA A 190 12.26 17.46 -16.17
N MET A 191 13.38 16.81 -15.85
CA MET A 191 14.35 16.37 -16.84
C MET A 191 14.83 14.95 -16.57
N SER A 192 14.15 13.99 -17.19
CA SER A 192 14.35 12.54 -16.97
C SER A 192 15.75 12.04 -17.36
N CYS A 193 16.44 12.71 -18.28
CA CYS A 193 17.80 12.32 -18.68
C CYS A 193 18.83 12.49 -17.55
N ILE A 194 18.53 13.27 -16.50
CA ILE A 194 19.42 13.40 -15.33
C ILE A 194 19.61 12.06 -14.61
N ASP A 195 18.56 11.23 -14.53
CA ASP A 195 18.59 9.89 -13.91
C ASP A 195 19.02 8.78 -14.88
N SER A 196 19.37 9.14 -16.13
CA SER A 196 19.87 8.18 -17.11
C SER A 196 21.24 7.62 -16.69
N ARG A 197 21.41 6.30 -16.74
CA ARG A 197 22.68 5.60 -16.46
C ARG A 197 23.61 5.50 -17.69
N LYS A 198 23.44 6.37 -18.68
CA LYS A 198 24.35 6.43 -19.83
C LYS A 198 25.77 6.79 -19.39
#